data_AF-A0A163EFK2-F1
#
_entry.id   AF-A0A163EFK2-F1
#
_cell.length_a   1.000
_cell.length_b   1.000
_cell.length_c   1.000
_cell.angle_alpha   90.00
_cell.angle_beta   90.00
_cell.angle_gamma   90.00
#
_symmetry.space_group_name_H-M   'P 1'
#
loop_
_entity.id
_entity.type
_entity.pdbx_description
1 polymer ?
#
loop_
_entity_poly.entity_id
_entity_poly.type
_entity_poly.pdbx_seq_one_letter_code
_entity_poly.pdbx_strand_id
1 'polypeptide(L)'
;MERLRLPLPLPYIRVNRDGRIVSYSALAEEQFDLSNGHIRSLIDEESINKLVRISSETGLAPIKMELNMITKEEPFALFDVHLQWDTENYASMIFLRKDSSNEELIEKLMNIQHRLASSDFELLEKKEELESALKRLDELSGPFIPLSDSLCMIPLFGDITADKINTISESCLQSVFRGNYEVVLFDLTAVGEVHADGIEKFIQLVKTLNFMTGDIIKLIGIKPNLAKELNHHKLDQWVQFNHSLKEELSMYSHKRHD
;
A
#
# COMPACT_ATOMS: atom_id res chain seq x y z
N MET A 1 -3.15 31.93 -54.99
CA MET A 1 -2.22 31.49 -53.93
C MET A 1 -0.98 30.96 -54.62
N GLU A 2 0.20 31.28 -54.11
CA GLU A 2 1.47 30.83 -54.68
C GLU A 2 2.12 29.79 -53.77
N ARG A 3 2.43 28.61 -54.31
CA ARG A 3 3.15 27.58 -53.57
C ARG A 3 4.64 27.91 -53.53
N LEU A 4 5.18 28.08 -52.33
CA LEU A 4 6.61 28.31 -52.12
C LEU A 4 7.39 27.03 -52.46
N ARG A 5 8.37 27.15 -53.37
CA ARG A 5 9.31 26.08 -53.75
C ARG A 5 10.55 26.01 -52.86
N LEU A 6 10.52 26.68 -51.71
CA LEU A 6 11.58 26.63 -50.70
C LEU A 6 11.32 25.41 -49.78
N PRO A 7 12.31 24.54 -49.54
CA PRO A 7 12.17 23.43 -48.61
C PRO A 7 12.18 23.99 -47.18
N LEU A 8 10.99 24.22 -46.62
CA LEU A 8 10.82 24.61 -45.22
C LEU A 8 10.57 23.35 -44.39
N PRO A 9 11.27 23.17 -43.25
CA PRO A 9 11.10 21.99 -42.39
C PRO A 9 9.81 22.02 -41.56
N LEU A 10 9.04 23.12 -41.64
CA LEU A 10 7.79 23.32 -40.92
C LEU A 10 6.69 23.84 -41.87
N PRO A 11 5.41 23.58 -41.57
CA PRO A 11 4.30 24.22 -42.25
C PRO A 11 4.40 25.75 -42.12
N TYR A 12 4.29 26.43 -43.26
CA TYR A 12 4.40 27.87 -43.36
C TYR A 12 3.27 28.41 -44.22
N ILE A 13 2.62 29.48 -43.75
CA ILE A 13 1.55 30.18 -44.47
C ILE A 13 1.82 31.69 -44.37
N ARG A 14 1.77 32.38 -45.51
CA ARG A 14 1.80 33.84 -45.60
C ARG A 14 0.41 34.36 -45.93
N VAL A 15 -0.08 35.32 -45.17
CA VAL A 15 -1.41 35.92 -45.36
C VAL A 15 -1.33 37.44 -45.52
N ASN A 16 -2.34 38.04 -46.14
CA ASN A 16 -2.53 39.48 -46.16
C ASN A 16 -3.32 39.96 -44.92
N ARG A 17 -3.51 41.28 -44.75
CA ARG A 17 -4.31 41.85 -43.65
C ARG A 17 -5.76 41.37 -43.58
N ASP A 18 -6.34 40.93 -44.69
CA ASP A 18 -7.70 40.38 -44.74
C ASP A 18 -7.76 38.89 -44.36
N GLY A 19 -6.62 38.30 -44.00
CA GLY A 19 -6.51 36.88 -43.69
C GLY A 19 -6.59 35.97 -44.92
N ARG A 20 -6.38 36.51 -46.13
CA ARG A 20 -6.26 35.70 -47.36
C ARG A 20 -4.87 35.13 -47.46
N ILE A 21 -4.79 33.85 -47.80
CA ILE A 21 -3.54 33.13 -48.00
C ILE A 21 -2.90 33.58 -49.31
N VAL A 22 -1.72 34.17 -49.22
CA VAL A 22 -0.95 34.68 -50.36
C VAL A 22 0.00 33.59 -50.84
N SER A 23 0.74 32.99 -49.92
CA SER A 23 1.63 31.87 -50.20
C SER A 23 1.68 30.83 -49.08
N TYR A 24 2.10 29.61 -49.40
CA TYR A 24 2.16 28.49 -48.46
C TYR A 24 3.26 27.49 -48.81
N SER A 25 3.74 26.71 -47.84
CA SER A 25 4.72 25.63 -48.05
C SER A 25 4.07 24.30 -48.40
N ALA A 26 4.84 23.37 -48.97
CA ALA A 26 4.36 22.02 -49.30
C ALA A 26 3.81 21.27 -48.08
N LEU A 27 4.46 21.38 -46.92
CA LEU A 27 4.00 20.78 -45.66
C LEU A 27 2.68 21.38 -45.16
N ALA A 28 2.46 22.69 -45.40
CA ALA A 28 1.18 23.33 -45.04
C ALA A 28 0.02 22.84 -45.93
N GLU A 29 0.28 22.59 -47.21
CA GLU A 29 -0.69 22.00 -48.14
C GLU A 29 -1.00 20.54 -47.81
N GLU A 30 -0.03 19.79 -47.30
CA GLU A 30 -0.22 18.42 -46.84
C GLU A 30 -1.10 18.38 -45.59
N GLN A 31 -0.82 19.25 -44.61
CA GLN A 31 -1.40 19.21 -43.27
C GLN A 31 -2.76 19.94 -43.14
N PHE A 32 -3.00 21.00 -43.92
CA PHE A 32 -4.21 21.83 -43.84
C PHE A 32 -5.00 21.83 -45.15
N ASP A 33 -6.32 22.00 -45.07
CA ASP A 33 -7.16 22.18 -46.27
C ASP A 33 -7.17 23.65 -46.71
N LEU A 34 -6.23 24.01 -47.59
CA LEU A 34 -6.04 25.38 -48.06
C LEU A 34 -7.05 25.81 -49.15
N SER A 35 -8.00 24.97 -49.52
CA SER A 35 -8.94 25.17 -50.64
C SER A 35 -9.78 26.45 -50.51
N ASN A 36 -10.09 26.86 -49.27
CA ASN A 36 -10.90 28.06 -48.98
C ASN A 36 -10.11 29.38 -49.07
N GLY A 37 -8.77 29.34 -49.11
CA GLY A 37 -7.93 30.52 -49.29
C GLY A 37 -7.92 31.55 -48.18
N HIS A 38 -8.53 31.25 -47.04
CA HIS A 38 -8.60 32.12 -45.87
C HIS A 38 -8.10 31.39 -44.63
N ILE A 39 -7.26 32.03 -43.83
CA ILE A 39 -6.72 31.44 -42.58
C ILE A 39 -7.82 31.13 -41.55
N ARG A 40 -8.95 31.85 -41.62
CA ARG A 40 -10.10 31.67 -40.72
C ARG A 40 -10.77 30.31 -40.86
N SER A 41 -10.64 29.62 -41.99
CA SER A 41 -11.19 28.27 -42.15
C SER A 41 -10.32 27.18 -41.54
N LEU A 42 -9.10 27.52 -41.13
CA LEU A 42 -8.13 26.59 -40.56
C LEU A 42 -8.07 26.70 -39.03
N ILE A 43 -8.78 27.66 -38.44
CA ILE A 43 -8.75 28.00 -37.01
C ILE A 43 -10.18 27.91 -36.47
N ASP A 44 -10.34 27.34 -35.29
CA ASP A 44 -11.62 27.26 -34.59
C ASP A 44 -12.16 28.65 -34.18
N GLU A 45 -13.49 28.82 -34.12
CA GLU A 45 -14.15 30.12 -33.90
C GLU A 45 -13.69 30.82 -32.60
N GLU A 46 -13.43 30.06 -31.54
CA GLU A 46 -12.93 30.59 -30.27
C GLU A 46 -11.49 31.14 -30.38
N SER A 47 -10.68 30.49 -31.22
CA SER A 47 -9.28 30.84 -31.47
C SER A 47 -9.12 32.03 -32.43
N ILE A 48 -10.14 32.33 -33.26
CA ILE A 48 -10.20 33.53 -34.11
C ILE A 48 -10.13 34.81 -33.26
N ASN A 49 -10.82 34.84 -32.11
CA ASN A 49 -10.84 36.01 -31.22
C ASN A 49 -9.45 36.32 -30.64
N LYS A 50 -8.63 35.29 -30.36
CA LYS A 50 -7.24 35.46 -29.92
C LYS A 50 -6.36 36.02 -31.03
N LEU A 51 -6.55 35.55 -32.27
CA LEU A 51 -5.81 36.04 -33.44
C LEU A 51 -6.14 37.51 -33.76
N VAL A 52 -7.42 37.89 -33.70
CA VAL A 52 -7.87 39.27 -33.95
C VAL A 52 -7.32 40.23 -32.88
N ARG A 53 -7.39 39.86 -31.60
CA ARG A 53 -6.99 40.73 -30.48
C ARG A 53 -5.49 41.06 -30.49
N ILE A 54 -4.66 40.16 -31.00
CA ILE A 54 -3.20 40.33 -31.02
C ILE A 54 -2.72 40.89 -32.37
N SER A 55 -3.46 40.66 -33.45
CA SER A 55 -3.17 41.28 -34.76
C SER A 55 -3.31 42.81 -34.78
N SER A 56 -4.05 43.39 -33.84
CA SER A 56 -4.18 44.84 -33.66
C SER A 56 -2.98 45.49 -32.96
N GLU A 57 -2.08 44.73 -32.36
CA GLU A 57 -0.82 45.22 -31.79
C GLU A 57 0.25 45.19 -32.90
N THR A 58 0.28 46.24 -33.72
CA THR A 58 1.28 46.40 -34.79
C THR A 58 2.70 46.48 -34.22
N GLY A 59 3.42 45.36 -34.30
CA GLY A 59 4.86 45.26 -34.05
C GLY A 59 5.55 44.37 -35.08
N LEU A 60 6.81 44.68 -35.39
CA LEU A 60 7.71 43.83 -36.22
C LEU A 60 8.27 42.61 -35.45
N ALA A 61 7.95 42.49 -34.16
CA ALA A 61 8.40 41.40 -33.31
C ALA A 61 7.58 40.11 -33.57
N PRO A 62 8.22 38.93 -33.53
CA PRO A 62 7.51 37.66 -33.64
C PRO A 62 6.58 37.45 -32.44
N ILE A 63 5.34 37.11 -32.74
CA ILE A 63 4.28 36.82 -31.78
C ILE A 63 4.11 35.30 -31.72
N LYS A 64 4.14 34.73 -30.51
CA LYS A 64 3.85 33.31 -30.28
C LYS A 64 2.45 33.16 -29.68
N MET A 65 1.64 32.25 -30.21
CA MET A 65 0.32 31.95 -29.67
C MET A 65 -0.08 30.49 -29.87
N GLU A 66 -0.84 29.94 -28.94
CA GLU A 66 -1.42 28.60 -29.06
C GLU A 66 -2.81 28.68 -29.70
N LEU A 67 -3.02 27.93 -30.79
CA LEU A 67 -4.27 27.89 -31.55
C LEU A 67 -4.72 26.44 -31.79
N ASN A 68 -6.02 26.21 -31.64
CA ASN A 68 -6.64 24.99 -32.10
C ASN A 68 -6.90 25.12 -33.59
N MET A 69 -6.32 24.20 -34.36
CA MET A 69 -6.37 24.19 -35.81
C MET A 69 -7.09 22.97 -36.35
N ILE A 70 -7.81 23.21 -37.45
CA ILE A 70 -8.50 22.18 -38.22
C ILE A 70 -7.51 21.66 -39.25
N THR A 71 -6.97 20.47 -39.01
CA THR A 71 -6.12 19.74 -39.96
C THR A 71 -6.95 18.78 -40.79
N LYS A 72 -6.38 18.21 -41.86
CA LYS A 72 -7.08 17.20 -42.68
C LYS A 72 -7.38 15.91 -41.93
N GLU A 73 -6.57 15.58 -40.93
CA GLU A 73 -6.70 14.33 -40.16
C GLU A 73 -7.47 14.54 -38.85
N GLU A 74 -7.22 15.67 -38.17
CA GLU A 74 -7.81 15.99 -36.87
C GLU A 74 -8.42 17.41 -36.87
N PRO A 75 -9.72 17.57 -36.55
CA PRO A 75 -10.38 18.87 -36.53
C PRO A 75 -10.03 19.75 -35.33
N PHE A 76 -9.34 19.21 -34.31
CA PHE A 76 -8.98 19.93 -33.08
C PHE A 76 -7.54 19.63 -32.65
N ALA A 77 -6.57 19.94 -33.51
CA ALA A 77 -5.17 19.76 -33.19
C ALA A 77 -4.57 21.06 -32.62
N LEU A 78 -3.81 20.96 -31.53
CA LEU A 78 -3.19 22.11 -30.87
C LEU A 78 -1.85 22.47 -31.54
N PHE A 79 -1.69 23.73 -31.92
CA PHE A 79 -0.45 24.25 -32.52
C PHE A 79 0.08 25.47 -31.80
N ASP A 80 1.41 25.50 -31.64
CA ASP A 80 2.18 26.71 -31.41
C ASP A 80 2.36 27.45 -32.74
N VAL A 81 1.75 28.63 -32.87
CA VAL A 81 1.81 29.48 -34.07
C VAL A 81 2.69 30.68 -33.80
N HIS A 82 3.73 30.83 -34.63
CA HIS A 82 4.60 31.99 -34.63
C HIS A 82 4.22 32.91 -35.79
N LEU A 83 3.76 34.11 -35.49
CA LEU A 83 3.31 35.10 -36.44
C LEU A 83 4.25 36.31 -36.45
N GLN A 84 4.65 36.77 -37.64
CA GLN A 84 5.40 38.01 -37.79
C GLN A 84 4.87 38.82 -38.97
N TRP A 85 4.60 40.10 -38.74
CA TRP A 85 4.23 41.04 -39.80
C TRP A 85 5.48 41.57 -40.50
N ASP A 86 5.45 41.57 -41.83
CA ASP A 86 6.45 42.20 -42.68
C ASP A 86 6.09 43.68 -42.97
N THR A 87 7.09 44.45 -43.36
CA THR A 87 7.01 45.85 -43.84
C THR A 87 6.02 46.04 -44.98
N GLU A 88 5.77 44.99 -45.76
CA GLU A 88 4.78 44.96 -46.86
C GLU A 88 3.35 44.58 -46.42
N ASN A 89 3.04 44.57 -45.12
CA ASN A 89 1.72 44.22 -44.55
C ASN A 89 1.26 42.76 -44.80
N TYR A 90 2.21 41.84 -44.95
CA TYR A 90 1.93 40.41 -44.97
C TYR A 90 2.32 39.78 -43.63
N ALA A 91 1.49 38.88 -43.11
CA ALA A 91 1.81 38.09 -41.92
C ALA A 91 2.40 36.74 -42.34
N SER A 92 3.60 36.46 -41.87
CA SER A 92 4.25 35.15 -41.98
C SER A 92 3.90 34.31 -40.77
N MET A 93 3.37 33.10 -40.96
CA MET A 93 3.02 32.17 -39.89
C MET A 93 3.76 30.85 -40.05
N ILE A 94 4.32 30.36 -38.94
CA ILE A 94 4.91 29.03 -38.80
C ILE A 94 4.14 28.25 -37.74
N PHE A 95 3.83 26.98 -38.03
CA PHE A 95 2.99 26.13 -37.18
C PHE A 95 3.81 24.96 -36.63
N LEU A 96 3.76 24.74 -35.32
CA LEU A 96 4.37 23.59 -34.63
C LEU A 96 3.28 22.82 -33.89
N ARG A 97 3.10 21.52 -34.18
CA ARG A 97 2.13 20.68 -33.49
C ARG A 97 2.59 20.43 -32.04
N LYS A 98 1.68 20.55 -31.07
CA LYS A 98 1.93 20.20 -29.67
C LYS A 98 1.25 18.87 -29.37
N ASP A 99 2.04 17.81 -29.16
CA ASP A 99 1.51 16.48 -28.86
C ASP A 99 0.96 16.45 -27.41
N SER A 100 -0.36 16.48 -27.27
CA SER A 100 -1.08 16.43 -25.98
C SER A 100 -0.94 15.09 -25.24
N SER A 101 -0.48 14.04 -25.92
CA SER A 101 -0.34 12.68 -25.38
C SER A 101 0.65 12.57 -24.21
N ASN A 102 1.69 13.41 -24.19
CA ASN A 102 2.67 13.38 -23.10
C ASN A 102 2.11 14.00 -21.81
N GLU A 103 1.28 15.03 -21.92
CA GLU A 103 0.64 15.66 -20.75
C GLU A 103 -0.36 14.70 -20.11
N GLU A 104 -1.18 14.01 -20.91
CA GLU A 104 -2.14 13.00 -20.41
C GLU A 104 -1.45 11.81 -19.75
N LEU A 105 -0.31 11.36 -20.31
CA LEU A 105 0.46 10.26 -19.72
C LEU A 105 1.08 10.65 -18.38
N ILE A 106 1.59 11.88 -18.26
CA ILE A 106 2.15 12.41 -17.01
C ILE A 106 1.05 12.51 -15.94
N GLU A 107 -0.13 13.00 -16.29
CA GLU A 107 -1.27 13.07 -15.36
C GLU A 107 -1.72 11.69 -14.89
N LYS A 108 -1.82 10.72 -15.80
CA LYS A 108 -2.13 9.32 -15.44
C LYS A 108 -1.07 8.71 -14.53
N LEU A 109 0.22 8.95 -14.78
CA LEU A 109 1.32 8.48 -13.93
C LEU A 109 1.26 9.10 -12.53
N MET A 110 0.98 10.40 -12.43
CA MET A 110 0.81 11.08 -11.14
C MET A 110 -0.36 10.49 -10.35
N ASN A 111 -1.50 10.23 -11.01
CA ASN A 111 -2.66 9.62 -10.37
C ASN A 111 -2.38 8.19 -9.87
N ILE A 112 -1.63 7.39 -10.65
CA ILE A 112 -1.23 6.04 -10.22
C ILE A 112 -0.28 6.12 -9.03
N GLN A 113 0.73 7.00 -9.07
CA GLN A 113 1.66 7.17 -7.94
C GLN A 113 0.93 7.58 -6.66
N HIS A 114 -0.02 8.51 -6.76
CA HIS A 114 -0.82 8.93 -5.61
C HIS A 114 -1.64 7.77 -5.04
N ARG A 115 -2.31 6.99 -5.90
CA ARG A 115 -3.09 5.82 -5.47
C ARG A 115 -2.24 4.74 -4.82
N LEU A 116 -1.04 4.49 -5.35
CA LEU A 116 -0.09 3.54 -4.77
C LEU A 116 0.35 4.02 -3.38
N ALA A 117 0.77 5.27 -3.25
CA ALA A 117 1.19 5.83 -1.96
C ALA A 117 0.07 5.77 -0.90
N SER A 118 -1.18 6.07 -1.28
CA SER A 118 -2.31 5.94 -0.35
C SER A 118 -2.57 4.48 0.05
N SER A 119 -2.47 3.55 -0.91
CA SER A 119 -2.68 2.13 -0.63
C SER A 119 -1.57 1.56 0.25
N ASP A 120 -0.32 1.96 0.03
CA ASP A 120 0.81 1.54 0.85
C ASP A 120 0.67 2.04 2.29
N PHE A 121 0.17 3.26 2.47
CA PHE A 121 -0.12 3.80 3.80
C PHE A 121 -1.24 3.02 4.52
N GLU A 122 -2.34 2.72 3.83
CA GLU A 122 -3.44 1.91 4.38
C GLU A 122 -2.97 0.49 4.74
N LEU A 123 -2.14 -0.13 3.90
CA LEU A 123 -1.55 -1.45 4.19
C LEU A 123 -0.64 -1.42 5.42
N LEU A 124 0.15 -0.36 5.60
CA LEU A 124 1.01 -0.20 6.77
C LEU A 124 0.18 -0.08 8.05
N GLU A 125 -0.87 0.75 8.05
CA GLU A 125 -1.78 0.91 9.19
C GLU A 125 -2.47 -0.42 9.53
N LYS A 126 -2.99 -1.14 8.52
CA LYS A 126 -3.61 -2.46 8.72
C LYS A 126 -2.63 -3.50 9.27
N LYS A 127 -1.37 -3.46 8.84
CA LYS A 127 -0.32 -4.32 9.37
C LYS A 127 -0.06 -4.02 10.85
N GLU A 128 0.07 -2.74 11.23
CA GLU A 128 0.29 -2.35 12.63
C GLU A 128 -0.89 -2.73 13.54
N GLU A 129 -2.14 -2.55 13.06
CA GLU A 129 -3.35 -3.01 13.76
C GLU A 129 -3.31 -4.53 14.00
N LEU A 130 -2.95 -5.30 12.97
CA LEU A 130 -2.86 -6.76 13.07
C LEU A 130 -1.76 -7.20 14.05
N GLU A 131 -0.57 -6.60 13.98
CA GLU A 131 0.52 -6.89 14.93
C GLU A 131 0.10 -6.57 16.38
N SER A 132 -0.59 -5.46 16.60
CA SER A 132 -1.12 -5.11 17.92
C SER A 132 -2.17 -6.10 18.41
N ALA A 133 -3.08 -6.53 17.52
CA ALA A 133 -4.10 -7.51 17.85
C ALA A 133 -3.49 -8.89 18.18
N LEU A 134 -2.51 -9.34 17.40
CA LEU A 134 -1.79 -10.58 17.65
C LEU A 134 -1.06 -10.55 19.00
N LYS A 135 -0.39 -9.44 19.31
CA LYS A 135 0.26 -9.28 20.62
C LYS A 135 -0.74 -9.36 21.79
N ARG A 136 -1.91 -8.71 21.66
CA ARG A 136 -2.97 -8.81 22.68
C ARG A 136 -3.52 -10.23 22.82
N LEU A 137 -3.67 -10.95 21.71
CA LEU A 137 -4.08 -12.35 21.75
C LEU A 137 -3.05 -13.21 22.47
N ASP A 138 -1.76 -12.98 22.22
CA ASP A 138 -0.68 -13.71 22.91
C ASP A 138 -0.64 -13.38 24.40
N GLU A 139 -0.81 -12.11 24.80
CA GLU A 139 -0.98 -11.71 26.21
C GLU A 139 -2.17 -12.41 26.89
N LEU A 140 -3.24 -12.68 26.14
CA LEU A 140 -4.43 -13.40 26.59
C LEU A 140 -4.32 -14.93 26.48
N SER A 141 -3.25 -15.46 25.87
CA SER A 141 -3.10 -16.89 25.55
C SER A 141 -2.57 -17.75 26.70
N GLY A 142 -2.22 -17.13 27.83
CA GLY A 142 -1.84 -17.77 29.09
C GLY A 142 -2.46 -17.04 30.30
N PRO A 143 -3.80 -16.91 30.36
CA PRO A 143 -4.45 -16.18 31.44
C PRO A 143 -4.25 -16.95 32.74
N PHE A 144 -3.73 -16.27 33.76
CA PHE A 144 -3.58 -16.84 35.08
C PHE A 144 -4.97 -16.93 35.76
N ILE A 145 -5.43 -18.14 36.09
CA ILE A 145 -6.74 -18.39 36.69
C ILE A 145 -6.56 -19.05 38.07
N PRO A 146 -6.77 -18.31 39.19
CA PRO A 146 -6.79 -18.91 40.51
C PRO A 146 -8.05 -19.78 40.68
N LEU A 147 -7.87 -21.07 40.97
CA LEU A 147 -8.98 -22.00 41.22
C LEU A 147 -9.30 -22.12 42.72
N SER A 148 -8.29 -21.94 43.57
CA SER A 148 -8.42 -21.83 45.03
C SER A 148 -7.17 -21.18 45.62
N ASP A 149 -7.12 -21.02 46.94
CA ASP A 149 -5.96 -20.42 47.64
C ASP A 149 -4.64 -21.19 47.43
N SER A 150 -4.70 -22.49 47.09
CA SER A 150 -3.51 -23.33 46.86
C SER A 150 -3.41 -23.93 45.46
N LEU A 151 -4.36 -23.64 44.56
CA LEU A 151 -4.42 -24.20 43.21
C LEU A 151 -4.67 -23.11 42.17
N CYS A 152 -3.85 -23.07 41.14
CA CYS A 152 -4.05 -22.21 39.98
C CYS A 152 -3.95 -22.98 38.66
N MET A 153 -4.45 -22.34 37.59
CA MET A 153 -4.44 -22.88 36.24
C MET A 153 -3.94 -21.86 35.22
N ILE A 154 -3.12 -22.33 34.29
CA ILE A 154 -2.57 -21.60 33.15
C ILE A 154 -2.97 -22.40 31.88
N PRO A 155 -4.05 -22.02 31.20
CA PRO A 155 -4.43 -22.65 29.95
C PRO A 155 -3.58 -22.09 28.80
N LEU A 156 -3.13 -22.99 27.93
CA LEU A 156 -2.40 -22.68 26.71
C LEU A 156 -3.30 -22.99 25.50
N PHE A 157 -3.44 -22.01 24.60
CA PHE A 157 -4.31 -22.11 23.42
C PHE A 157 -3.52 -22.01 22.13
N GLY A 158 -3.87 -22.78 21.10
CA GLY A 158 -3.25 -22.69 19.76
C GLY A 158 -1.86 -23.31 19.70
N ASP A 159 -1.07 -22.92 18.70
CA ASP A 159 0.26 -23.51 18.48
C ASP A 159 1.27 -23.02 19.53
N ILE A 160 2.22 -23.88 19.89
CA ILE A 160 3.28 -23.58 20.86
C ILE A 160 4.57 -23.29 20.12
N THR A 161 4.97 -22.02 20.13
CA THR A 161 6.21 -21.50 19.54
C THR A 161 7.05 -20.82 20.63
N ALA A 162 8.34 -20.54 20.34
CA ALA A 162 9.20 -19.85 21.29
C ALA A 162 8.65 -18.46 21.68
N ASP A 163 8.18 -17.67 20.71
CA ASP A 163 7.66 -16.32 20.93
C ASP A 163 6.45 -16.30 21.87
N LYS A 164 5.55 -17.27 21.69
CA LYS A 164 4.37 -17.39 22.55
C LYS A 164 4.73 -17.70 23.99
N ILE A 165 5.59 -18.70 24.19
CA ILE A 165 6.02 -19.06 25.55
C ILE A 165 6.75 -17.89 26.21
N ASN A 166 7.64 -17.19 25.49
CA ASN A 166 8.32 -16.02 26.03
C ASN A 166 7.31 -14.92 26.44
N THR A 167 6.30 -14.67 25.62
CA THR A 167 5.27 -13.65 25.89
C THR A 167 4.48 -13.93 27.16
N ILE A 168 4.09 -15.19 27.40
CA ILE A 168 3.32 -15.55 28.59
C ILE A 168 4.19 -15.79 29.84
N SER A 169 5.48 -16.08 29.66
CA SER A 169 6.39 -16.51 30.74
C SER A 169 6.48 -15.47 31.85
N GLU A 170 6.69 -14.20 31.51
CA GLU A 170 6.84 -13.13 32.51
C GLU A 170 5.59 -13.00 33.38
N SER A 171 4.41 -12.95 32.74
CA SER A 171 3.12 -12.85 33.44
C SER A 171 2.84 -14.08 34.32
N CYS A 172 3.15 -15.29 33.83
CA CYS A 172 3.02 -16.53 34.58
C CYS A 172 3.90 -16.54 35.83
N LEU A 173 5.21 -16.28 35.66
CA LEU A 173 6.17 -16.29 36.75
C LEU A 173 5.79 -15.27 37.83
N GLN A 174 5.39 -14.05 37.45
CA GLN A 174 4.95 -13.04 38.40
C GLN A 174 3.67 -13.43 39.13
N SER A 175 2.69 -14.02 38.43
CA SER A 175 1.40 -14.36 39.01
C SER A 175 1.49 -15.53 39.98
N VAL A 176 2.19 -16.60 39.60
CA VAL A 176 2.39 -17.78 40.46
C VAL A 176 3.17 -17.39 41.73
N PHE A 177 4.25 -16.61 41.57
CA PHE A 177 5.06 -16.17 42.70
C PHE A 177 4.28 -15.31 43.72
N ARG A 178 3.32 -14.49 43.28
CA ARG A 178 2.52 -13.64 44.17
C ARG A 178 1.46 -14.40 44.97
N GLY A 179 0.93 -15.49 44.42
CA GLY A 179 -0.24 -16.16 45.01
C GLY A 179 0.07 -17.32 45.95
N ASN A 180 1.34 -17.70 46.15
CA ASN A 180 1.77 -18.80 47.04
C ASN A 180 0.95 -20.09 46.82
N TYR A 181 0.74 -20.47 45.56
CA TYR A 181 0.05 -21.72 45.25
C TYR A 181 0.90 -22.91 45.64
N GLU A 182 0.30 -24.07 45.85
CA GLU A 182 1.03 -25.33 46.05
C GLU A 182 1.07 -26.14 44.76
N VAL A 183 0.07 -25.93 43.89
CA VAL A 183 -0.12 -26.65 42.64
C VAL A 183 -0.47 -25.71 41.51
N VAL A 184 0.27 -25.87 40.40
CA VAL A 184 0.09 -25.12 39.16
C VAL A 184 -0.33 -26.08 38.05
N LEU A 185 -1.51 -25.89 37.48
CA LEU A 185 -2.03 -26.69 36.38
C LEU A 185 -1.77 -25.99 35.04
N PHE A 186 -1.03 -26.61 34.13
CA PHE A 186 -0.98 -26.18 32.74
C PHE A 186 -2.00 -26.98 31.93
N ASP A 187 -2.98 -26.29 31.35
CA ASP A 187 -3.98 -26.92 30.49
C ASP A 187 -3.57 -26.82 29.02
N LEU A 188 -3.27 -27.97 28.41
CA LEU A 188 -2.86 -28.08 27.02
C LEU A 188 -3.98 -28.63 26.11
N THR A 189 -5.22 -28.69 26.60
CA THR A 189 -6.36 -29.24 25.86
C THR A 189 -6.56 -28.54 24.50
N ALA A 190 -6.35 -27.22 24.46
CA ALA A 190 -6.53 -26.40 23.27
C ALA A 190 -5.23 -26.15 22.48
N VAL A 191 -4.16 -26.91 22.76
CA VAL A 191 -2.89 -26.78 22.04
C VAL A 191 -2.96 -27.47 20.68
N GLY A 192 -2.53 -26.75 19.64
CA GLY A 192 -2.45 -27.19 18.25
C GLY A 192 -1.17 -27.97 17.96
N GLU A 193 -0.38 -27.44 17.03
CA GLU A 193 0.97 -27.90 16.73
C GLU A 193 1.98 -27.37 17.76
N VAL A 194 3.03 -28.15 18.01
CA VAL A 194 4.07 -27.78 18.98
C VAL A 194 5.40 -27.81 18.28
N HIS A 195 6.06 -26.66 18.21
CA HIS A 195 7.36 -26.52 17.56
C HIS A 195 8.50 -26.87 18.53
N ALA A 196 9.63 -27.34 18.01
CA ALA A 196 10.77 -27.76 18.82
C ALA A 196 11.36 -26.62 19.68
N ASP A 197 11.39 -25.40 19.14
CA ASP A 197 11.82 -24.20 19.84
C ASP A 197 10.84 -23.80 20.97
N GLY A 198 9.54 -23.98 20.73
CA GLY A 198 8.48 -23.80 21.73
C GLY A 198 8.61 -24.79 22.88
N ILE A 199 8.94 -26.06 22.61
CA ILE A 199 9.19 -27.08 23.64
C ILE A 199 10.34 -26.66 24.56
N GLU A 200 11.46 -26.23 23.99
CA GLU A 200 12.63 -25.81 24.78
C GLU A 200 12.28 -24.66 25.73
N LYS A 201 11.55 -23.65 25.22
CA LYS A 201 11.10 -22.52 26.04
C LYS A 201 10.09 -22.93 27.10
N PHE A 202 9.16 -23.82 26.78
CA PHE A 202 8.19 -24.32 27.75
C PHE A 202 8.88 -25.07 28.91
N ILE A 203 9.87 -25.90 28.60
CA ILE A 203 10.68 -26.60 29.60
C ILE A 203 11.43 -25.61 30.50
N GLN A 204 12.00 -24.54 29.91
CA GLN A 204 12.67 -23.49 30.68
C GLN A 204 11.69 -22.81 31.66
N LEU A 205 10.50 -22.44 31.19
CA LEU A 205 9.45 -21.85 32.03
C LEU A 205 9.07 -22.77 33.21
N VAL A 206 8.78 -24.04 32.93
CA VAL A 206 8.41 -25.04 33.95
C VAL A 206 9.52 -25.20 34.99
N LYS A 207 10.78 -25.31 34.55
CA LYS A 207 11.92 -25.41 35.47
C LYS A 207 12.04 -24.17 36.35
N THR A 208 11.95 -22.99 35.75
CA THR A 208 12.03 -21.72 36.50
C THR A 208 10.90 -21.62 37.53
N LEU A 209 9.67 -21.97 37.17
CA LEU A 209 8.54 -22.02 38.12
C LEU A 209 8.83 -22.97 39.28
N ASN A 210 9.26 -24.20 38.99
CA ASN A 210 9.55 -25.20 40.00
C ASN A 210 10.69 -24.75 40.94
N PHE A 211 11.75 -24.13 40.41
CA PHE A 211 12.83 -23.59 41.23
C PHE A 211 12.41 -22.40 42.09
N MET A 212 11.50 -21.55 41.61
CA MET A 212 11.04 -20.36 42.33
C MET A 212 10.10 -20.69 43.49
N THR A 213 9.28 -21.73 43.34
CA THR A 213 8.15 -21.99 44.24
C THR A 213 8.25 -23.32 44.99
N GLY A 214 8.89 -24.33 44.38
CA GLY A 214 8.82 -25.71 44.85
C GLY A 214 7.47 -26.37 44.55
N ASP A 215 6.59 -25.71 43.80
CA ASP A 215 5.22 -26.15 43.56
C ASP A 215 5.17 -27.41 42.70
N ILE A 216 4.09 -28.17 42.89
CA ILE A 216 3.76 -29.31 42.05
C ILE A 216 3.17 -28.77 40.74
N ILE A 217 3.96 -28.84 39.67
CA ILE A 217 3.48 -28.49 38.34
C ILE A 217 2.82 -29.72 37.73
N LYS A 218 1.57 -29.57 37.27
CA LYS A 218 0.84 -30.64 36.58
C LYS A 218 0.45 -30.21 35.19
N LEU A 219 0.62 -31.11 34.23
CA LEU A 219 0.17 -30.89 32.87
C LEU A 219 -1.11 -31.71 32.63
N ILE A 220 -2.15 -31.05 32.11
CA ILE A 220 -3.45 -31.66 31.82
C ILE A 220 -3.82 -31.46 30.34
N GLY A 221 -4.69 -32.32 29.82
CA GLY A 221 -5.19 -32.17 28.44
C GLY A 221 -4.16 -32.44 27.34
N ILE A 222 -3.06 -33.11 27.66
CA ILE A 222 -1.98 -33.34 26.69
C ILE A 222 -2.36 -34.40 25.65
N LYS A 223 -2.13 -34.08 24.38
CA LYS A 223 -2.20 -35.05 23.27
C LYS A 223 -1.05 -36.07 23.36
N PRO A 224 -1.26 -37.36 23.01
CA PRO A 224 -0.24 -38.40 23.13
C PRO A 224 1.10 -38.08 22.43
N ASN A 225 1.07 -37.40 21.29
CA ASN A 225 2.28 -37.01 20.57
C ASN A 225 3.13 -36.00 21.37
N LEU A 226 2.48 -35.00 21.97
CA LEU A 226 3.15 -34.00 22.81
C LEU A 226 3.70 -34.63 24.09
N ALA A 227 2.96 -35.56 24.71
CA ALA A 227 3.46 -36.29 25.88
C ALA A 227 4.75 -37.06 25.58
N LYS A 228 4.86 -37.67 24.40
CA LYS A 228 6.09 -38.39 23.97
C LYS A 228 7.26 -37.44 23.79
N GLU A 229 7.05 -36.30 23.14
CA GLU A 229 8.09 -35.29 22.94
C GLU A 229 8.59 -34.73 24.29
N LEU A 230 7.69 -34.34 25.19
CA LEU A 230 8.07 -33.84 26.52
C LEU A 230 8.84 -34.88 27.35
N ASN A 231 8.49 -36.17 27.21
CA ASN A 231 9.21 -37.27 27.85
C ASN A 231 10.61 -37.46 27.25
N HIS A 232 10.78 -37.29 25.94
CA HIS A 232 12.11 -37.33 25.30
C HIS A 232 13.07 -36.29 25.90
N HIS A 233 12.54 -35.13 26.31
CA HIS A 233 13.29 -34.08 26.98
C HIS A 233 13.42 -34.25 28.52
N LYS A 234 13.01 -35.40 29.08
CA LYS A 234 13.08 -35.73 30.52
C LYS A 234 12.35 -34.72 31.42
N LEU A 235 11.22 -34.19 30.94
CA LEU A 235 10.41 -33.25 31.69
C LEU A 235 9.62 -33.92 32.82
N ASP A 236 9.45 -35.23 32.79
CA ASP A 236 8.78 -36.07 33.80
C ASP A 236 9.33 -35.90 35.22
N GLN A 237 10.57 -35.42 35.36
CA GLN A 237 11.18 -35.10 36.65
C GLN A 237 10.63 -33.82 37.29
N TRP A 238 10.00 -32.95 36.50
CA TRP A 238 9.55 -31.62 36.89
C TRP A 238 8.03 -31.47 36.87
N VAL A 239 7.32 -32.36 36.17
CA VAL A 239 5.87 -32.27 35.98
C VAL A 239 5.18 -33.61 36.22
N GLN A 240 3.96 -33.55 36.76
CA GLN A 240 3.05 -34.70 36.82
C GLN A 240 2.06 -34.64 35.64
N PHE A 241 1.86 -35.77 34.96
CA PHE A 241 0.96 -35.86 33.81
C PHE A 241 -0.40 -36.43 34.25
N ASN A 242 -1.47 -35.65 34.08
CA ASN A 242 -2.82 -36.05 34.46
C ASN A 242 -3.76 -35.99 33.25
N HIS A 243 -4.77 -36.87 33.20
CA HIS A 243 -5.60 -37.02 32.01
C HIS A 243 -6.60 -35.86 31.85
N SER A 244 -7.15 -35.30 32.94
CA SER A 244 -8.14 -34.22 32.86
C SER A 244 -8.24 -33.35 34.11
N LEU A 245 -8.70 -32.11 33.92
CA LEU A 245 -9.03 -31.19 34.99
C LEU A 245 -10.10 -31.75 35.95
N LYS A 246 -11.09 -32.49 35.42
CA LYS A 246 -12.20 -33.04 36.21
C LYS A 246 -11.71 -34.04 37.27
N GLU A 247 -10.79 -34.92 36.91
CA GLU A 247 -10.19 -35.87 37.85
C GLU A 247 -9.38 -35.14 38.92
N GLU A 248 -8.59 -34.14 38.51
CA GLU A 248 -7.75 -33.36 39.43
C GLU A 248 -8.59 -32.62 40.48
N LEU A 249 -9.66 -31.95 40.05
CA LEU A 249 -10.57 -31.24 40.94
C LEU A 249 -11.32 -32.20 41.88
N SER A 250 -11.62 -33.42 41.44
CA SER A 250 -12.29 -34.42 42.29
C SER A 250 -11.43 -34.89 43.47
N MET A 251 -10.11 -34.98 43.28
CA MET A 251 -9.15 -35.35 44.32
C MET A 251 -9.00 -34.24 45.37
N TYR A 252 -8.96 -32.97 44.94
CA TYR A 252 -8.91 -31.82 45.85
C TYR A 252 -10.22 -31.59 46.60
N SER A 253 -11.36 -31.91 46.01
CA SER A 253 -12.66 -31.84 46.69
C SER A 253 -12.80 -32.88 47.80
N HIS A 254 -12.15 -34.05 47.69
CA HIS A 254 -12.18 -35.09 48.73
C HIS A 254 -11.25 -34.77 49.91
N LYS A 255 -10.11 -34.11 49.68
CA LYS A 255 -9.18 -33.69 50.75
C LYS A 255 -9.73 -32.60 51.68
N ARG A 256 -10.83 -31.93 51.34
CA ARG A 256 -11.47 -30.91 52.22
C ARG A 256 -12.39 -31.51 53.29
N HIS A 257 -12.62 -32.83 53.29
CA HIS A 257 -13.52 -33.50 54.21
C HIS A 257 -12.83 -34.40 55.25
N ASP A 258 -11.50 -34.45 55.26
CA ASP A 258 -10.69 -35.08 56.31
C ASP A 258 -9.87 -34.01 57.05
#